data_AF-A0A662JEG2-F1
#
_entry.id   AF-A0A662JEG2-F1
#
_cell.length_a   1.000
_cell.length_b   1.000
_cell.length_c   1.000
_cell.angle_alpha   90.00
_cell.angle_beta   90.00
_cell.angle_gamma   90.00
#
_symmetry.space_group_name_H-M   'P 1'
#
loop_
_entity.id
_entity.type
_entity.pdbx_description
1 polymer ?
#
loop_
_entity_poly.entity_id
_entity_poly.type
_entity_poly.pdbx_seq_one_letter_code
_entity_poly.pdbx_strand_id
1 'polypeptide(L)'
;MRIMHVADVHLDPTFRYLGPKERERRRDFLSAFNYVVRKVLELKPDALLVAGDLYDRVNPRNPARVQVIRAFRRIHSEGVRIFVIGGNHDTPRSVEEGASPLHELDAAGYARFFSKV
;
A
#
# COMPACT_ATOMS: atom_id res chain seq x y z
N MET A 1 -19.11 -3.64 14.16
CA MET A 1 -18.12 -3.64 13.07
C MET A 1 -16.92 -2.80 13.50
N ARG A 2 -15.71 -3.34 13.42
CA ARG A 2 -14.43 -2.68 13.70
C ARG A 2 -13.70 -2.47 12.39
N ILE A 3 -13.31 -1.23 12.12
CA ILE A 3 -12.57 -0.86 10.92
C ILE A 3 -11.23 -0.29 11.36
N MET A 4 -10.15 -0.73 10.71
CA MET A 4 -8.85 -0.06 10.81
C MET A 4 -8.63 0.76 9.54
N HIS A 5 -8.23 2.01 9.71
CA HIS A 5 -8.02 2.94 8.61
C HIS A 5 -6.57 3.44 8.61
N VAL A 6 -5.97 3.48 7.43
CA VAL A 6 -4.67 4.11 7.16
C VAL A 6 -4.70 4.86 5.84
N ALA A 7 -3.85 5.87 5.69
CA ALA A 7 -3.68 6.64 4.46
C ALA A 7 -2.21 7.09 4.38
N ASP A 8 -1.78 7.59 3.22
CA ASP A 8 -0.48 8.24 3.03
C ASP A 8 0.69 7.36 3.51
N VAL A 9 0.67 6.08 3.10
CA VAL A 9 1.70 5.10 3.50
C VAL A 9 3.00 5.34 2.75
N HIS A 10 2.95 5.85 1.51
CA HIS A 10 4.09 6.23 0.68
C HIS A 10 5.21 5.17 0.64
N LEU A 11 4.87 3.91 0.36
CA LEU A 11 5.89 2.88 0.18
C LEU A 11 6.77 3.19 -1.04
N ASP A 12 8.04 2.81 -0.91
CA ASP A 12 9.07 3.02 -1.94
C ASP A 12 9.39 4.49 -2.28
N PRO A 13 9.58 5.40 -1.30
CA PRO A 13 9.77 6.81 -1.61
C PRO A 13 11.16 7.09 -2.21
N THR A 14 11.34 8.22 -2.90
CA THR A 14 12.65 8.63 -3.45
C THR A 14 13.09 9.95 -2.86
N PHE A 15 14.24 9.93 -2.18
CA PHE A 15 14.81 11.09 -1.49
C PHE A 15 16.28 11.25 -1.87
N ARG A 16 16.58 11.39 -3.16
CA ARG A 16 17.96 11.46 -3.67
C ARG A 16 18.80 12.55 -3.00
N TYR A 17 18.16 13.67 -2.62
CA TYR A 17 18.79 14.79 -1.91
C TYR A 17 19.35 14.42 -0.53
N LEU A 18 18.94 13.27 0.05
CA LEU A 18 19.45 12.78 1.33
C LEU A 18 20.73 11.93 1.20
N GLY A 19 21.17 11.64 -0.03
CA GLY A 19 22.36 10.82 -0.28
C GLY A 19 22.28 9.47 0.45
N PRO A 20 23.30 9.08 1.25
CA PRO A 20 23.31 7.81 1.97
C PRO A 20 22.11 7.57 2.90
N LYS A 21 21.50 8.63 3.44
CA LYS A 21 20.35 8.54 4.34
C LYS A 21 19.05 8.15 3.64
N GLU A 22 18.99 8.19 2.30
CA GLU A 22 17.79 7.76 1.54
C GLU A 22 17.38 6.33 1.91
N ARG A 23 18.35 5.43 2.10
CA ARG A 23 18.09 4.03 2.45
C ARG A 23 17.43 3.90 3.82
N GLU A 24 17.90 4.66 4.80
CA GLU A 24 17.33 4.70 6.15
C GLU A 24 15.90 5.21 6.11
N ARG A 25 15.68 6.34 5.43
CA ARG A 25 14.32 6.89 5.27
C ARG A 25 13.37 5.94 4.59
N ARG A 26 13.78 5.23 3.54
CA ARG A 26 12.95 4.17 2.93
C ARG A 26 12.58 3.06 3.91
N ARG A 27 13.48 2.70 4.83
CA ARG A 27 13.21 1.68 5.86
C ARG A 27 12.20 2.18 6.89
N ASP A 28 12.15 3.48 7.17
CA ASP A 28 11.17 4.05 8.10
C ASP A 28 9.73 3.84 7.59
N PHE A 29 9.47 4.16 6.32
CA PHE A 29 8.15 3.94 5.69
C PHE A 29 7.77 2.45 5.69
N LEU A 30 8.71 1.58 5.35
CA LEU A 30 8.47 0.13 5.41
C LEU A 30 8.20 -0.36 6.84
N SER A 31 8.90 0.18 7.83
CA SER A 31 8.71 -0.18 9.24
C SER A 31 7.34 0.28 9.75
N ALA A 32 6.88 1.46 9.35
CA ALA A 32 5.54 1.95 9.64
C ALA A 32 4.46 1.07 9.00
N PHE A 33 4.62 0.68 7.73
CA PHE A 33 3.71 -0.27 7.09
C PHE A 33 3.68 -1.63 7.81
N ASN A 34 4.85 -2.18 8.17
CA ASN A 34 4.92 -3.42 8.93
C ASN A 34 4.27 -3.32 10.31
N TYR A 35 4.35 -2.15 10.97
CA TYR A 35 3.63 -1.88 12.20
C TYR A 35 2.11 -1.98 11.99
N VAL A 36 1.58 -1.36 10.93
CA VAL A 36 0.16 -1.43 10.56
C VAL A 36 -0.26 -2.89 10.33
N VAL A 37 0.50 -3.63 9.51
CA VAL A 37 0.21 -5.05 9.22
C VAL A 37 0.15 -5.87 10.51
N ARG A 38 1.11 -5.69 11.41
CA ARG A 38 1.10 -6.37 12.72
C ARG A 38 -0.16 -6.02 13.53
N LYS A 39 -0.54 -4.75 13.57
CA LYS A 39 -1.74 -4.30 14.30
C LYS A 39 -3.03 -4.84 13.70
N VAL A 40 -3.14 -4.94 12.38
CA VAL A 40 -4.29 -5.57 11.72
C VAL A 40 -4.40 -7.04 12.15
N LEU A 41 -3.29 -7.78 12.15
CA LEU A 41 -3.27 -9.20 12.52
C LEU A 41 -3.53 -9.45 14.01
N GLU A 42 -3.10 -8.52 14.88
CA GLU A 42 -3.35 -8.56 16.33
C GLU A 42 -4.81 -8.25 16.65
N LEU A 43 -5.35 -7.18 16.06
CA LEU A 43 -6.69 -6.66 16.40
C LEU A 43 -7.83 -7.33 15.63
N LYS A 44 -7.50 -8.01 14.52
CA LYS A 44 -8.41 -8.69 13.58
C LYS A 44 -9.69 -7.87 13.29
N PRO A 45 -9.58 -6.66 12.72
CA PRO A 45 -10.74 -5.86 12.38
C PRO A 45 -11.58 -6.53 11.28
N ASP A 46 -12.85 -6.16 11.14
CA ASP A 46 -13.71 -6.66 10.06
C ASP A 46 -13.24 -6.17 8.67
N ALA A 47 -12.54 -5.04 8.63
CA ALA A 47 -11.94 -4.47 7.44
C ALA A 47 -10.71 -3.59 7.73
N LEU A 48 -9.77 -3.58 6.79
CA LEU A 48 -8.71 -2.59 6.63
C LEU A 48 -9.07 -1.66 5.46
N LEU A 49 -9.11 -0.35 5.71
CA LEU A 49 -9.25 0.68 4.70
C LEU A 49 -7.89 1.36 4.47
N VAL A 50 -7.43 1.37 3.23
CA VAL A 50 -6.27 2.15 2.78
C VAL A 50 -6.79 3.29 1.90
N ALA A 51 -6.81 4.50 2.46
CA ALA A 51 -7.53 5.64 1.90
C ALA A 51 -6.69 6.53 0.96
N GLY A 52 -5.72 5.95 0.28
CA GLY A 52 -4.86 6.65 -0.69
C GLY A 52 -3.37 6.50 -0.40
N ASP A 53 -2.57 6.76 -1.43
CA ASP A 53 -1.11 6.83 -1.42
C ASP A 53 -0.45 5.67 -0.65
N LEU A 54 -0.80 4.45 -1.02
CA LEU A 54 -0.12 3.25 -0.53
C LEU A 54 1.33 3.23 -1.01
N TYR A 55 1.54 3.65 -2.25
CA TYR A 55 2.85 3.79 -2.87
C TYR A 55 3.15 5.26 -3.14
N ASP A 56 4.43 5.62 -3.08
CA ASP A 56 4.90 6.99 -3.34
C ASP A 56 4.86 7.39 -4.83
N ARG A 57 4.59 6.43 -5.73
CA ARG A 57 4.53 6.65 -7.18
C ARG A 57 3.70 5.56 -7.87
N VAL A 58 3.27 5.85 -9.10
CA VAL A 58 2.54 4.92 -9.98
C VAL A 58 3.35 3.66 -10.33
N ASN A 59 4.67 3.79 -10.52
CA ASN A 59 5.56 2.67 -10.84
C ASN A 59 6.55 2.35 -9.69
N PRO A 60 6.09 1.77 -8.56
CA PRO A 60 6.95 1.40 -7.43
C PRO A 60 7.83 0.21 -7.79
N ARG A 61 9.01 0.12 -7.17
CA ARG A 61 9.94 -0.99 -7.44
C ARG A 61 9.38 -2.32 -6.93
N ASN A 62 9.75 -3.40 -7.60
CA ASN A 62 9.30 -4.77 -7.29
C ASN A 62 9.40 -5.16 -5.80
N PRO A 63 10.46 -4.81 -5.04
CA PRO A 63 10.52 -5.15 -3.62
C PRO A 63 9.32 -4.65 -2.80
N ALA A 64 8.86 -3.43 -3.03
CA ALA A 64 7.71 -2.87 -2.33
C ALA A 64 6.40 -3.58 -2.74
N ARG A 65 6.21 -3.82 -4.05
CA ARG A 65 5.05 -4.56 -4.58
C ARG A 65 4.94 -5.95 -3.96
N VAL A 66 6.05 -6.69 -3.92
CA VAL A 66 6.12 -8.03 -3.31
C VAL A 66 5.79 -7.98 -1.81
N GLN A 67 6.29 -6.99 -1.09
CA GLN A 67 6.02 -6.82 0.34
C GLN A 67 4.54 -6.57 0.62
N VAL A 68 3.90 -5.68 -0.14
CA VAL A 68 2.47 -5.38 0.00
C VAL A 68 1.62 -6.60 -0.32
N ILE A 69 1.85 -7.27 -1.46
CA ILE A 69 1.09 -8.47 -1.85
C ILE A 69 1.20 -9.56 -0.77
N ARG A 70 2.41 -9.81 -0.24
CA ARG A 70 2.60 -10.79 0.85
C ARG A 70 1.86 -10.41 2.13
N ALA A 71 1.91 -9.14 2.52
CA ALA A 71 1.20 -8.64 3.69
C ALA A 71 -0.31 -8.75 3.53
N PHE A 72 -0.85 -8.32 2.39
CA PHE A 72 -2.28 -8.36 2.09
C PHE A 72 -2.80 -9.78 2.01
N ARG A 73 -2.05 -10.70 1.38
CA ARG A 73 -2.38 -12.13 1.39
C ARG A 73 -2.52 -12.68 2.81
N ARG A 74 -1.59 -12.32 3.71
CA ARG A 74 -1.62 -12.77 5.12
C ARG A 74 -2.79 -12.17 5.90
N ILE A 75 -3.08 -10.89 5.70
CA ILE A 75 -4.23 -10.22 6.31
C ILE A 75 -5.54 -10.85 5.83
N HIS A 76 -5.66 -11.06 4.52
CA HIS A 76 -6.81 -11.70 3.89
C HIS A 76 -7.04 -13.13 4.41
N SER A 77 -5.98 -13.93 4.61
CA SER A 77 -6.11 -15.29 5.16
C SER A 77 -6.64 -15.34 6.60
N GLU A 78 -6.59 -14.23 7.34
CA GLU A 78 -7.20 -14.10 8.68
C GLU A 78 -8.66 -13.65 8.63
N GLY A 79 -9.26 -13.55 7.43
CA GLY A 79 -10.66 -13.12 7.23
C GLY A 79 -10.87 -11.60 7.25
N VAL A 80 -9.80 -10.81 7.29
CA VAL A 80 -9.89 -9.34 7.25
C VAL A 80 -10.03 -8.88 5.81
N ARG A 81 -11.13 -8.18 5.50
CA ARG A 81 -11.36 -7.58 4.17
C ARG A 81 -10.48 -6.35 3.99
N ILE A 82 -9.90 -6.19 2.81
CA ILE A 82 -9.05 -5.02 2.50
C ILE A 82 -9.70 -4.22 1.39
N PHE A 83 -9.88 -2.93 1.61
CA PHE A 83 -10.40 -1.99 0.63
C PHE A 83 -9.41 -0.86 0.42
N VAL A 84 -9.18 -0.49 -0.84
CA VAL A 84 -8.18 0.51 -1.21
C VAL A 84 -8.77 1.50 -2.21
N ILE A 85 -8.40 2.77 -2.08
CA ILE A 85 -8.57 3.80 -3.10
C ILE A 85 -7.20 4.40 -3.46
N GLY A 86 -7.11 4.99 -4.66
CA GLY A 86 -5.89 5.66 -5.11
C GLY A 86 -5.81 7.07 -4.54
N GLY A 87 -4.59 7.50 -4.23
CA GLY A 87 -4.27 8.90 -3.96
C GLY A 87 -3.57 9.54 -5.16
N ASN A 88 -2.99 10.72 -4.99
CA ASN A 88 -2.37 11.48 -6.08
C ASN A 88 -0.96 11.01 -6.47
N HIS A 89 -0.35 10.10 -5.70
CA HIS A 89 0.96 9.51 -5.99
C HIS A 89 0.85 8.18 -6.72
N ASP A 90 -0.14 7.36 -6.38
CA ASP A 90 -0.35 6.02 -6.96
C ASP A 90 -1.53 5.97 -7.95
N THR A 91 -2.07 7.12 -8.34
CA THR A 91 -3.01 7.26 -9.47
C THR A 91 -2.30 7.93 -10.66
N PRO A 92 -2.31 7.31 -11.86
CA PRO A 92 -1.80 7.91 -13.09
C PRO A 92 -2.49 9.23 -13.43
N ARG A 93 -1.72 10.23 -13.85
CA ARG A 93 -2.22 11.54 -14.33
C ARG A 93 -2.32 11.62 -15.85
N SER A 94 -1.69 10.69 -16.54
CA SER A 94 -1.74 10.56 -18.00
C SER A 94 -1.71 9.09 -18.39
N VAL A 95 -2.07 8.80 -19.65
CA VAL A 95 -2.01 7.44 -20.22
C VAL A 95 -0.57 6.91 -20.23
N GLU A 96 0.42 7.78 -20.35
CA GLU A 96 1.84 7.43 -20.40
C GLU A 96 2.36 6.91 -19.05
N GLU A 97 1.77 7.36 -17.93
CA GLU A 97 2.09 6.85 -16.60
C GLU A 97 1.51 5.44 -16.35
N GLY A 98 0.63 4.97 -17.23
CA GLY A 98 0.09 3.61 -17.21
C GLY A 98 -1.10 3.46 -16.28
N ALA A 99 -1.14 2.37 -15.52
CA ALA A 99 -2.22 2.04 -14.59
C ALA A 99 -1.73 2.15 -13.14
N SER A 100 -2.66 2.42 -12.22
CA SER A 100 -2.36 2.38 -10.78
C SER A 100 -1.83 1.00 -10.38
N PRO A 101 -0.76 0.92 -9.54
CA PRO A 101 -0.26 -0.35 -9.03
C PRO A 101 -1.28 -1.04 -8.11
N LEU A 102 -2.33 -0.33 -7.70
CA LEU A 102 -3.43 -0.87 -6.90
C LEU A 102 -4.30 -1.87 -7.69
N HIS A 103 -4.36 -1.76 -9.02
CA HIS A 103 -5.04 -2.76 -9.86
C HIS A 103 -4.44 -4.15 -9.69
N GLU A 104 -3.14 -4.25 -9.43
CA GLU A 104 -2.48 -5.54 -9.23
C GLU A 104 -2.90 -6.20 -7.91
N LEU A 105 -3.21 -5.40 -6.89
CA LEU A 105 -3.70 -5.89 -5.60
C LEU A 105 -5.12 -6.43 -5.71
N ASP A 106 -5.96 -5.76 -6.50
CA ASP A 106 -7.32 -6.21 -6.84
C ASP A 106 -7.28 -7.49 -7.69
N ALA A 107 -6.44 -7.51 -8.73
CA ALA A 107 -6.24 -8.69 -9.58
C ALA A 107 -5.68 -9.89 -8.82
N ALA A 108 -4.83 -9.67 -7.81
CA ALA A 108 -4.35 -10.73 -6.92
C ALA A 108 -5.43 -11.29 -5.98
N GLY A 109 -6.58 -10.62 -5.85
CA GLY A 109 -7.72 -11.07 -5.07
C GLY A 109 -7.59 -10.90 -3.55
N TYR A 110 -6.61 -10.11 -3.07
CA TYR A 110 -6.40 -9.89 -1.62
C TYR A 110 -6.94 -8.58 -1.11
N ALA A 111 -7.24 -7.64 -2.00
CA ALA A 111 -7.89 -6.37 -1.68
C ALA A 111 -8.90 -6.04 -2.78
N ARG A 112 -9.87 -5.18 -2.46
CA ARG A 112 -10.76 -4.58 -3.45
C ARG A 112 -10.32 -3.15 -3.72
N PHE A 113 -9.94 -2.86 -4.96
CA PHE A 113 -9.62 -1.50 -5.39
C PHE A 113 -10.85 -0.81 -5.96
N PHE A 114 -11.18 0.37 -5.45
CA PHE A 114 -12.21 1.24 -6.04
C PHE A 114 -11.54 2.37 -6.81
N SER A 115 -11.33 2.15 -8.11
CA SER A 115 -10.92 3.24 -9.01
C SER A 115 -12.14 4.07 -9.41
N LYS A 116 -11.94 5.39 -9.55
CA LYS A 116 -12.79 6.15 -10.47
C LYS A 116 -12.37 5.69 -11.87
N VAL A 117 -13.29 5.04 -12.56
CA VAL A 117 -13.13 4.60 -13.96
C VAL A 117 -12.57 5.75 -14.80
#